data_AF-E2CL63-F1
#
_entry.id   AF-E2CL63-F1
#
_cell.length_a   1.000
_cell.length_b   1.000
_cell.length_c   1.000
_cell.angle_alpha   90.00
_cell.angle_beta   90.00
_cell.angle_gamma   90.00
#
_symmetry.space_group_name_H-M   'P 1'
#
loop_
_entity.id
_entity.type
_entity.pdbx_description
1 polymer ?
#
loop_
_entity_poly.entity_id
_entity_poly.type
_entity_poly.pdbx_seq_one_letter_code
_entity_poly.pdbx_strand_id
1 'polypeptide(L)' 'MVLAMRPLKKPTLTGICDQMASHDWSDAELEELVKPQFGIITEFQDLLLELEELRKVDLGETPPALSVQRRLLP' A
#
# COMPACT_ATOMS: atom_id res chain seq x y z
N MET A 1 -13.37 11.33 13.33
CA MET A 1 -12.83 10.08 13.91
C MET A 1 -12.07 9.37 12.80
N VAL A 2 -10.75 9.36 12.83
CA VAL A 2 -9.93 8.66 11.81
C VAL A 2 -9.91 7.19 12.20
N LEU A 3 -10.49 6.32 11.39
CA LEU A 3 -10.43 4.87 11.62
C LEU A 3 -8.98 4.42 11.47
N ALA A 4 -8.42 3.85 12.53
CA ALA A 4 -7.09 3.25 12.48
C ALA A 4 -7.03 2.15 11.41
N MET A 5 -5.90 2.07 10.72
CA MET A 5 -5.71 1.07 9.67
C MET A 5 -5.73 -0.33 10.28
N ARG A 6 -6.52 -1.21 9.67
CA ARG A 6 -6.66 -2.60 10.11
C ARG A 6 -5.61 -3.46 9.41
N PRO A 7 -5.16 -4.57 10.03
CA PRO A 7 -4.29 -5.53 9.38
C PRO A 7 -4.90 -6.01 8.05
N LEU A 8 -4.06 -6.02 7.01
CA LEU A 8 -4.40 -6.50 5.70
C LEU A 8 -4.76 -7.99 5.77
N LYS A 9 -5.79 -8.37 5.03
CA LYS A 9 -6.24 -9.76 4.94
C LYS A 9 -6.17 -10.21 3.49
N LYS A 10 -5.74 -11.45 3.28
CA LYS A 10 -5.66 -12.07 1.95
C LYS A 10 -6.94 -11.96 1.12
N PRO A 11 -8.17 -12.16 1.67
CA PRO A 11 -9.40 -11.99 0.89
C PRO A 11 -9.57 -10.57 0.32
N THR A 12 -9.03 -9.55 0.98
CA THR A 12 -9.05 -8.18 0.47
C THR A 12 -8.17 -8.04 -0.77
N LEU A 13 -6.97 -8.64 -0.75
CA LEU A 13 -6.06 -8.65 -1.91
C LEU A 13 -6.65 -9.44 -3.08
N THR A 14 -7.18 -10.63 -2.81
CA THR A 14 -7.86 -11.45 -3.82
C THR A 14 -8.98 -10.67 -4.50
N GLY A 15 -9.86 -10.03 -3.73
CA GLY A 15 -10.94 -9.22 -4.28
C GLY A 15 -10.47 -8.03 -5.13
N ILE A 16 -9.34 -7.41 -4.78
CA ILE A 16 -8.73 -6.34 -5.59
C ILE A 16 -8.22 -6.92 -6.93
N CYS A 17 -7.49 -8.02 -6.90
CA CYS A 17 -6.97 -8.67 -8.10
C CYS A 17 -8.11 -9.09 -9.05
N ASP A 18 -9.19 -9.65 -8.50
CA ASP A 18 -10.39 -10.06 -9.25
C ASP A 18 -11.09 -8.87 -9.93
N GLN A 19 -11.09 -7.70 -9.26
CA GLN A 19 -11.81 -6.50 -9.72
C GLN A 19 -11.00 -5.59 -10.65
N MET A 20 -9.67 -5.60 -10.55
CA MET A 20 -8.81 -4.62 -11.23
C MET A 20 -8.22 -5.06 -12.58
N ALA A 21 -8.72 -6.14 -13.20
CA ALA A 21 -8.12 -6.73 -14.41
C ALA A 21 -6.60 -6.92 -14.25
N SER A 22 -6.21 -7.37 -13.05
CA SER A 22 -4.85 -7.67 -12.69
C SER A 22 -4.34 -8.88 -13.49
N HIS A 23 -3.02 -8.98 -13.64
CA HIS A 23 -2.40 -10.28 -13.94
C HIS A 23 -2.83 -11.32 -12.90
N ASP A 24 -2.87 -12.59 -13.28
CA ASP A 24 -3.17 -13.67 -12.34
C ASP A 24 -2.05 -13.75 -11.28
N TRP A 25 -2.42 -13.56 -10.02
CA TRP A 25 -1.52 -13.79 -8.88
C TRP A 25 -1.74 -15.21 -8.36
N SER A 26 -0.65 -15.90 -8.05
CA SER A 26 -0.74 -17.16 -7.33
C SER A 26 -1.14 -16.93 -5.87
N ASP A 27 -1.76 -17.96 -5.28
CA ASP A 27 -2.19 -17.93 -3.89
C ASP A 27 -1.00 -17.77 -2.91
N ALA A 28 0.18 -18.23 -3.31
CA ALA A 28 1.44 -18.10 -2.56
C ALA A 28 1.96 -16.66 -2.57
N GLU A 29 1.95 -15.99 -3.73
CA GLU A 29 2.36 -14.58 -3.84
C GLU A 29 1.44 -13.67 -3.01
N LEU A 30 0.12 -13.94 -3.03
CA LEU A 30 -0.83 -13.21 -2.17
C LEU A 30 -0.62 -13.48 -0.67
N GLU A 31 -0.21 -14.70 -0.31
CA GLU A 31 0.10 -15.04 1.08
C GLU A 31 1.36 -14.32 1.55
N GLU A 32 2.39 -14.21 0.71
CA GLU A 32 3.64 -13.49 1.06
C GLU A 32 3.39 -12.01 1.37
N LEU A 33 2.44 -11.36 0.69
CA LEU A 33 2.07 -9.97 0.97
C LEU A 33 1.38 -9.77 2.33
N VAL A 34 0.80 -10.82 2.90
CA VAL A 34 0.10 -10.80 4.20
C VAL A 34 0.95 -11.43 5.30
N LYS A 35 1.81 -12.38 4.95
CA LYS A 35 2.71 -13.12 5.83
C LYS A 35 4.04 -13.32 5.11
N PRO A 36 4.94 -12.33 5.17
CA PRO A 36 6.23 -12.41 4.52
C PRO A 36 7.02 -13.60 5.06
N GLN A 37 7.50 -14.45 4.15
CA GLN A 37 8.42 -15.53 4.45
C GLN A 37 9.70 -15.21 3.66
N PHE A 38 10.87 -15.31 4.30
CA PHE A 38 12.20 -15.01 3.72
C PHE A 38 12.68 -13.55 3.65
N GLY A 39 12.28 -12.71 4.60
CA GLY A 39 13.05 -11.49 4.90
C GLY A 39 13.05 -10.42 3.80
N ILE A 40 12.01 -10.37 2.96
CA ILE A 40 11.73 -9.19 2.14
C ILE A 40 11.50 -8.02 3.10
N ILE A 41 12.36 -7.00 2.99
CA ILE A 41 12.61 -5.91 3.96
C ILE A 41 11.42 -4.94 4.13
N THR A 42 10.24 -5.24 3.58
CA THR A 42 9.07 -4.38 3.72
C THR A 42 7.79 -5.21 3.71
N GLU A 43 7.10 -5.27 4.86
CA GLU A 43 5.77 -5.85 4.92
C GLU A 43 4.82 -4.92 4.17
N PHE A 44 3.99 -5.41 3.25
CA PHE A 44 3.05 -4.54 2.52
C PHE A 44 2.10 -3.79 3.48
N GLN A 45 1.86 -4.37 4.67
CA GLN A 45 1.18 -3.71 5.78
C GLN A 45 1.89 -2.43 6.26
N ASP A 46 3.22 -2.42 6.33
CA ASP A 46 4.00 -1.26 6.76
C ASP A 46 3.88 -0.13 5.76
N LEU A 47 3.94 -0.44 4.46
CA LEU A 47 3.70 0.54 3.40
C LEU A 47 2.29 1.17 3.54
N LEU A 48 1.27 0.35 3.82
CA LEU A 48 -0.09 0.87 4.02
C LEU A 48 -0.15 1.79 5.25
N LEU A 49 0.58 1.47 6.33
CA LEU A 49 0.68 2.34 7.51
C LEU A 49 1.40 3.67 7.19
N GLU A 50 2.46 3.65 6.40
CA GLU A 50 3.12 4.87 5.93
C GLU A 50 2.18 5.75 5.10
N LEU A 51 1.39 5.14 4.21
CA LEU A 51 0.37 5.84 3.42
C LEU A 51 -0.75 6.41 4.30
N GLU A 52 -1.10 5.74 5.41
CA GLU A 52 -2.07 6.23 6.38
C GLU A 52 -1.59 7.52 7.07
N GLU A 53 -0.28 7.64 7.35
CA GLU A 53 0.27 8.89 7.87
C GLU A 53 0.16 10.03 6.84
N LEU A 54 0.41 9.74 5.55
CA LEU A 54 0.21 10.72 4.49
C LEU A 54 -1.25 11.17 4.36
N ARG A 55 -2.21 10.28 4.59
CA ARG A 55 -3.65 10.62 4.57
C ARG A 55 -4.04 11.67 5.62
N LYS A 56 -3.29 11.76 6.71
CA LYS A 56 -3.55 12.73 7.79
C LYS A 56 -3.03 14.12 7.47
N VAL A 57 -2.23 14.28 6.43
CA VAL A 57 -1.75 15.60 5.97
C VAL A 57 -2.94 16.36 5.41
N ASP A 58 -3.29 17.47 6.05
CA ASP A 58 -4.24 18.42 5.48
C ASP A 58 -3.59 19.09 4.26
N LEU A 59 -4.06 18.71 3.08
CA LEU A 59 -3.56 19.29 1.85
C LEU A 59 -4.11 20.70 1.63
N GLY A 60 -5.19 21.13 2.28
CA GLY A 60 -5.76 22.47 2.11
C GLY A 60 -5.92 22.87 0.64
N GLU A 61 -5.32 23.99 0.23
CA GLU A 61 -5.26 24.45 -1.17
C GLU A 61 -4.06 23.91 -1.96
N THR A 62 -3.31 22.95 -1.42
CA THR A 62 -2.13 22.37 -2.08
C THR A 62 -2.58 21.68 -3.36
N PRO A 63 -2.19 22.20 -4.55
CA PRO A 63 -2.56 21.58 -5.80
C PRO A 63 -1.88 20.21 -5.92
N PRO A 64 -2.48 19.25 -6.65
CA PRO A 64 -1.82 17.99 -6.96
C PRO A 64 -0.44 18.25 -7.53
N ALA A 65 0.55 17.45 -7.16
CA ALA A 65 1.89 17.56 -7.72
C ALA A 65 1.81 17.39 -9.25
N LEU A 66 1.96 18.50 -9.98
CA LEU A 66 1.86 18.54 -11.45
C LEU A 66 2.95 17.72 -12.14
N SER A 67 4.03 17.40 -11.43
CA SER A 67 5.12 16.55 -11.90
C SER A 67 5.85 15.90 -10.71
N VAL A 68 6.37 14.70 -10.91
CA VAL A 68 7.25 14.03 -9.95
C VAL A 68 8.67 14.48 -10.23
N GLN A 69 9.23 15.35 -9.39
CA GLN A 69 10.65 15.71 -9.46
C GLN A 69 11.46 14.68 -8.66
N ARG A 70 12.42 14.02 -9.31
CA ARG A 70 13.36 13.10 -8.64
C ARG A 70 14.17 13.91 -7.62
N ARG A 71 13.92 13.67 -6.33
CA ARG A 71 14.66 14.30 -5.24
C ARG A 71 16.08 13.75 -5.23
N LEU A 72 17.06 14.55 -5.64
CA LEU A 72 18.48 14.27 -5.40
C LEU A 72 18.74 14.60 -3.93
N LEU A 73 18.92 13.58 -3.10
CA LEU A 73 19.40 13.77 -1.73
C LEU A 73 20.90 14.13 -1.78
N PRO A 74 21.37 15.06 -0.92
CA PRO A 74 22.79 15.40 -0.82
C PRO A 74 23.65 14.24 -0.33
#